data_AF-X1D2T2-F1
#
_entry.id   AF-X1D2T2-F1
#
_cell.length_a   1.000
_cell.length_b   1.000
_cell.length_c   1.000
_cell.angle_alpha   90.00
_cell.angle_beta   90.00
_cell.angle_gamma   90.00
#
_symmetry.space_group_name_H-M   'P 1'
#
loop_
_entity.id
_entity.type
_entity.pdbx_description
1 polymer ?
#
loop_
_entity_poly.entity_id
_entity_poly.type
_entity_poly.pdbx_seq_one_letter_code
_entity_poly.pdbx_strand_id
1 'polypeptide(L)'
;KSYLFPDTPKNLDEIDVLSQEQIKKLASLAPDEDSARSPAPSTFSRKTDRQRGALSLMGNELGTLDVGAYLEHYGIAFRIKQKDLLTLYCLDECLFDPNHKKYEAAICYSPSPPFLTYQCFHDSCHGKTWKEARFT
;
A
#
# COMPACT_ATOMS: atom_id res chain seq x y z
N LYS A 1 24.56 12.72 10.31
CA LYS A 1 24.60 14.07 9.70
C LYS A 1 23.19 14.62 9.76
N SER A 2 22.93 15.54 10.68
CA SER A 2 21.64 16.24 10.78
C SER A 2 21.49 17.18 9.58
N TYR A 3 20.36 17.10 8.90
CA TYR A 3 20.00 17.99 7.78
C TYR A 3 19.40 19.27 8.35
N LEU A 4 20.26 20.17 8.84
CA LEU A 4 19.86 21.56 9.06
C LEU A 4 20.28 22.34 7.82
N PHE A 5 19.30 22.94 7.15
CA PHE A 5 19.58 23.80 6.01
C PHE A 5 20.37 25.02 6.51
N PRO A 6 21.39 25.49 5.76
CA PRO A 6 22.28 26.56 6.20
C PRO A 6 21.52 27.87 6.52
N ASP A 7 20.37 28.09 5.87
CA ASP A 7 19.48 29.25 6.05
C ASP A 7 18.30 28.99 7.00
N THR A 8 18.40 28.00 7.89
CA THR A 8 17.34 27.79 8.88
C THR A 8 17.37 28.94 9.91
N PRO A 9 16.27 29.69 10.10
CA PRO A 9 16.22 30.77 11.07
C PRO A 9 16.49 30.23 12.47
N LYS A 10 17.38 30.90 13.21
CA LYS A 10 17.79 30.46 14.56
C LYS A 10 16.89 31.02 15.65
N ASN A 11 16.15 32.08 15.34
CA ASN A 11 15.26 32.77 16.26
C ASN A 11 13.87 32.91 15.65
N LEU A 12 12.86 33.02 16.51
CA LEU A 12 11.46 33.17 16.11
C LEU A 12 11.21 34.50 15.37
N ASP A 13 12.02 35.53 15.64
CA ASP A 13 11.91 36.85 15.03
C ASP A 13 12.33 36.88 13.55
N GLU A 14 13.01 35.83 13.09
CA GLU A 14 13.50 35.69 11.71
C GLU A 14 12.49 34.93 10.82
N ILE A 15 11.38 34.46 11.40
CA ILE A 15 10.29 33.80 10.69
C ILE A 15 9.33 34.88 10.17
N ASP A 16 9.15 34.94 8.85
CA ASP A 16 8.16 35.84 8.25
C ASP A 16 6.75 35.42 8.66
N VAL A 17 6.13 36.20 9.55
CA VAL A 17 4.78 35.94 10.05
C VAL A 17 3.78 36.46 9.02
N LEU A 18 3.15 35.53 8.29
CA LEU A 18 2.08 35.85 7.35
C LEU A 18 0.90 36.51 8.08
N SER A 19 0.33 37.55 7.47
CA SER A 19 -0.84 38.23 7.99
C SER A 19 -2.10 37.36 7.86
N GLN A 20 -3.09 37.60 8.72
CA GLN A 20 -4.37 36.88 8.66
C GLN A 20 -5.09 37.04 7.31
N GLU A 21 -4.83 38.12 6.58
CA GLU A 21 -5.41 38.37 5.26
C GLU A 21 -4.79 37.48 4.18
N GLN A 22 -3.48 37.25 4.23
CA GLN A 22 -2.79 36.36 3.29
C GLN A 22 -3.29 34.92 3.43
N ILE A 23 -3.54 34.48 4.66
CA ILE A 23 -4.10 33.15 4.95
C ILE A 23 -5.49 33.01 4.35
N LYS A 24 -6.37 34.01 4.51
CA LYS A 24 -7.74 33.99 3.94
C LYS A 24 -7.73 33.95 2.41
N LYS A 25 -6.79 34.65 1.78
CA LYS A 25 -6.63 34.64 0.31
C LYS A 25 -6.25 33.26 -0.21
N LEU A 26 -5.35 32.55 0.47
CA LEU A 26 -4.96 31.18 0.12
C LEU A 26 -6.12 30.19 0.31
N ALA A 27 -6.88 30.33 1.41
CA ALA A 27 -8.05 29.50 1.66
C ALA A 27 -9.12 29.62 0.56
N SER A 28 -9.22 30.79 -0.07
CA SER A 28 -10.19 31.05 -1.16
C SER A 28 -9.81 30.40 -2.49
N LEU A 29 -8.59 29.86 -2.64
CA LEU A 29 -8.15 29.14 -3.84
C LEU A 29 -8.36 27.62 -3.72
N ALA A 30 -8.83 27.13 -2.58
CA ALA A 30 -9.16 25.72 -2.42
C ALA A 30 -10.37 25.35 -3.30
N PRO A 31 -10.34 24.21 -4.02
CA PRO A 31 -11.47 23.76 -4.83
C PRO A 31 -12.69 23.45 -3.96
N ASP A 32 -13.88 23.76 -4.46
CA ASP A 32 -15.14 23.45 -3.79
C ASP A 32 -15.30 21.93 -3.59
N GLU A 33 -15.66 21.54 -2.36
CA GLU A 33 -15.79 20.13 -1.96
C GLU A 33 -16.86 19.34 -2.76
N ASP A 34 -17.71 20.02 -3.53
CA ASP A 34 -18.76 19.39 -4.34
C ASP A 34 -18.24 18.88 -5.70
N SER A 35 -17.14 19.43 -6.23
CA SER A 35 -16.59 19.01 -7.53
C SER A 35 -15.92 17.62 -7.49
N ALA A 36 -15.62 17.11 -6.29
CA ALA A 36 -15.13 15.74 -6.10
C ALA A 36 -16.24 14.68 -6.09
N ARG A 37 -17.53 15.07 -6.17
CA ARG A 37 -18.66 14.14 -6.06
C ARG A 37 -19.45 14.02 -7.34
N SER A 38 -18.94 13.22 -8.26
CA SER A 38 -19.77 12.61 -9.31
C SER A 38 -19.33 11.18 -9.57
N PRO A 39 -19.99 10.16 -8.99
CA PRO A 39 -20.10 8.88 -9.66
C PRO A 39 -21.30 8.95 -10.62
N ALA A 40 -21.02 8.94 -11.92
CA ALA A 40 -22.02 8.58 -12.91
C ALA A 40 -22.64 7.20 -12.55
N PRO A 41 -23.95 6.98 -12.69
CA PRO A 41 -24.55 5.68 -12.45
C PRO A 41 -24.14 4.71 -13.57
N SER A 42 -23.08 3.95 -13.35
CA SER A 42 -22.75 2.80 -14.19
C SER A 42 -23.69 1.65 -13.82
N THR A 43 -24.63 1.36 -14.72
CA THR A 43 -25.56 0.24 -14.63
C THR A 43 -24.84 -1.08 -14.90
N PHE A 44 -24.03 -1.53 -13.94
CA PHE A 44 -23.60 -2.93 -13.90
C PHE A 44 -24.35 -3.69 -12.81
N SER A 45 -25.28 -4.53 -13.26
CA SER A 45 -26.10 -5.45 -12.47
C SER A 45 -25.26 -6.39 -11.61
N ARG A 46 -25.63 -6.44 -10.33
CA ARG A 46 -25.03 -7.23 -9.24
C ARG A 46 -25.35 -8.73 -9.33
N LYS A 47 -24.39 -9.54 -8.88
CA LYS A 47 -24.52 -10.85 -8.19
C LYS A 47 -23.08 -11.32 -7.89
N THR A 48 -22.57 -11.55 -6.68
CA THR A 48 -23.07 -11.90 -5.33
C THR A 48 -21.96 -11.50 -4.33
N ASP A 49 -22.30 -10.92 -3.17
CA ASP A 49 -22.07 -11.47 -1.81
C ASP A 49 -20.58 -11.79 -1.50
N ARG A 50 -19.87 -11.22 -0.52
CA ARG A 50 -20.22 -10.59 0.76
C ARG A 50 -18.93 -9.92 1.29
N GLN A 51 -19.07 -8.79 1.99
CA GLN A 51 -18.01 -8.19 2.84
C GLN A 51 -16.88 -7.41 2.12
N ARG A 52 -17.24 -6.35 1.39
CA ARG A 52 -16.33 -5.20 1.23
C ARG A 52 -16.23 -4.51 2.58
N GLY A 53 -15.14 -4.81 3.29
CA GLY A 53 -14.76 -4.12 4.51
C GLY A 53 -14.74 -2.62 4.27
N ALA A 54 -15.40 -1.89 5.16
CA ALA A 54 -15.45 -0.45 5.18
C ALA A 54 -14.05 0.14 5.04
N LEU A 55 -13.92 1.14 4.18
CA LEU A 55 -12.79 2.05 4.14
C LEU A 55 -12.72 2.76 5.50
N SER A 56 -11.98 2.18 6.44
CA SER A 56 -11.63 2.80 7.71
C SER A 56 -10.56 3.84 7.45
N LEU A 57 -10.98 5.02 7.01
CA LEU A 57 -10.18 6.23 7.10
C LEU A 57 -10.01 6.57 8.59
N MET A 58 -8.73 6.58 9.00
CA MET A 58 -8.15 7.01 10.29
C MET A 58 -7.83 5.90 11.31
N GLY A 59 -6.52 5.63 11.45
CA GLY A 59 -5.89 4.85 12.52
C GLY A 59 -4.81 3.90 12.01
N ASN A 60 -3.60 4.42 11.75
CA ASN A 60 -2.41 3.81 11.10
C ASN A 60 -2.51 3.82 9.57
N GLU A 61 -1.91 4.85 8.97
CA GLU A 61 -2.26 5.50 7.70
C GLU A 61 -2.13 4.64 6.43
N LEU A 62 -1.83 3.34 6.53
CA LEU A 62 -1.75 2.41 5.39
C LEU A 62 -2.50 1.09 5.60
N GLY A 63 -3.28 0.92 6.69
CA GLY A 63 -4.09 -0.28 6.92
C GLY A 63 -3.30 -1.60 6.98
N THR A 64 -4.00 -2.71 7.15
CA THR A 64 -3.42 -4.04 6.91
C THR A 64 -3.35 -4.27 5.40
N LEU A 65 -2.17 -4.67 4.89
CA LEU A 65 -1.98 -4.89 3.46
C LEU A 65 -2.83 -6.08 3.00
N ASP A 66 -3.79 -5.83 2.12
CA ASP A 66 -4.47 -6.89 1.39
C ASP A 66 -3.54 -7.43 0.29
N VAL A 67 -2.87 -8.55 0.60
CA VAL A 67 -1.91 -9.20 -0.29
C VAL A 67 -2.56 -9.65 -1.59
N GLY A 68 -3.83 -10.06 -1.57
CA GLY A 68 -4.55 -10.48 -2.77
C GLY A 68 -4.73 -9.33 -3.74
N ALA A 69 -5.34 -8.24 -3.26
CA ALA A 69 -5.54 -7.02 -4.05
C ALA A 69 -4.21 -6.43 -4.55
N TYR A 70 -3.16 -6.51 -3.73
CA TYR A 70 -1.82 -6.07 -4.09
C TYR A 70 -1.28 -6.87 -5.29
N LEU A 71 -1.32 -8.21 -5.24
CA LEU A 71 -0.81 -9.06 -6.32
C LEU A 71 -1.61 -8.88 -7.61
N GLU A 72 -2.93 -8.73 -7.51
CA GLU A 72 -3.81 -8.44 -8.65
C GLU A 72 -3.48 -7.10 -9.30
N HIS A 73 -3.19 -6.06 -8.51
CA HIS A 73 -2.80 -4.73 -9.01
C HIS A 73 -1.55 -4.79 -9.88
N TYR A 74 -0.58 -5.64 -9.53
CA TYR A 74 0.65 -5.84 -10.32
C TYR A 74 0.51 -6.91 -11.41
N GLY A 75 -0.68 -7.50 -11.59
CA GLY A 75 -0.92 -8.52 -12.61
C GLY A 75 -0.18 -9.84 -12.37
N ILE A 76 0.17 -10.14 -11.11
CA ILE A 76 0.89 -11.36 -10.75
C ILE A 76 -0.13 -12.47 -10.54
N ALA A 77 0.02 -13.58 -11.26
CA ALA A 77 -0.82 -14.75 -11.07
C ALA A 77 -0.44 -15.51 -9.80
N PHE A 78 -1.43 -15.79 -8.95
CA PHE A 78 -1.22 -16.50 -7.69
C PHE A 78 -2.37 -17.46 -7.38
N ARG A 79 -2.07 -18.42 -6.51
CA ARG A 79 -3.02 -19.36 -5.92
C ARG A 79 -3.01 -19.24 -4.41
N ILE A 80 -4.18 -19.06 -3.82
CA ILE A 80 -4.33 -19.00 -2.36
C ILE A 80 -4.38 -20.42 -1.79
N LYS A 81 -3.59 -20.68 -0.76
CA LYS A 81 -3.66 -21.86 0.10
C LYS A 81 -3.73 -21.41 1.54
N GLN A 82 -4.81 -21.76 2.23
CA GLN A 82 -4.95 -21.49 3.65
C GLN A 82 -4.37 -22.65 4.46
N LYS A 83 -3.53 -22.34 5.44
CA LYS A 83 -2.90 -23.30 6.35
C LYS A 83 -3.00 -22.77 7.77
N ASP A 84 -3.97 -23.29 8.53
CA ASP A 84 -4.24 -22.89 9.92
C ASP A 84 -4.39 -21.36 10.06
N LEU A 85 -3.40 -20.70 10.66
CA LEU A 85 -3.34 -19.25 10.88
C LEU A 85 -2.57 -18.50 9.78
N LEU A 86 -2.02 -19.22 8.80
CA LEU A 86 -1.19 -18.69 7.72
C LEU A 86 -1.91 -18.80 6.38
N THR A 87 -1.96 -17.71 5.64
CA THR A 87 -2.40 -17.69 4.25
C THR A 87 -1.17 -17.65 3.35
N LEU A 88 -1.02 -18.66 2.49
CA LEU A 88 0.04 -18.72 1.51
C LEU A 88 -0.52 -18.31 0.15
N TYR A 89 0.08 -17.28 -0.44
CA TYR A 89 -0.15 -16.86 -1.81
C TYR A 89 0.97 -17.44 -2.66
N CYS A 90 0.73 -18.64 -3.22
CA CYS A 90 1.68 -19.31 -4.10
C CYS A 90 1.69 -18.63 -5.46
N LEU A 91 2.84 -18.13 -5.90
CA LEU A 91 3.00 -17.39 -7.14
C LEU A 91 3.23 -18.34 -8.32
N ASP A 92 2.62 -18.09 -9.47
CA ASP A 92 2.87 -18.88 -10.69
C ASP A 92 4.35 -18.83 -11.10
N GLU A 93 4.98 -17.67 -10.90
CA GLU A 93 6.36 -17.35 -11.22
C GLU A 93 7.04 -16.60 -10.06
N CYS A 94 8.33 -16.83 -9.85
CA CYS A 94 9.13 -16.12 -8.85
C CYS A 94 9.36 -14.65 -9.25
N LEU A 95 9.30 -13.74 -8.27
CA LEU A 95 9.47 -12.31 -8.50
C LEU A 95 10.91 -11.89 -8.86
N PHE A 96 11.89 -12.76 -8.60
CA PHE A 96 13.31 -12.48 -8.82
C PHE A 96 13.92 -13.24 -10.00
N ASP A 97 13.34 -14.37 -10.38
CA ASP A 97 13.85 -15.21 -11.47
C ASP A 97 12.67 -15.85 -12.24
N PRO A 98 12.46 -15.48 -13.51
CA PRO A 98 11.35 -15.99 -14.30
C PRO A 98 11.47 -17.49 -14.61
N ASN A 99 12.63 -18.12 -14.40
CA ASN A 99 12.80 -19.55 -14.61
C ASN A 99 12.15 -20.39 -13.51
N HIS A 100 11.98 -19.84 -12.31
CA HIS A 100 11.30 -20.53 -11.23
C HIS A 100 9.79 -20.38 -11.40
N LYS A 101 9.13 -21.48 -11.75
CA LYS A 101 7.69 -21.52 -12.06
C LYS A 101 6.99 -22.57 -11.20
N LYS A 102 5.71 -22.83 -11.46
CA LYS A 102 4.96 -23.93 -10.83
C LYS A 102 4.77 -23.79 -9.31
N TYR A 103 4.52 -22.58 -8.81
CA TYR A 103 4.20 -22.38 -7.39
C TYR A 103 5.37 -22.65 -6.42
N GLU A 104 6.60 -22.55 -6.92
CA GLU A 104 7.84 -22.73 -6.13
C GLU A 104 8.24 -21.46 -5.35
N ALA A 105 7.52 -20.35 -5.57
CA ALA A 105 7.59 -19.14 -4.77
C ALA A 105 6.25 -18.86 -4.10
N ALA A 106 6.27 -18.37 -2.86
CA ALA A 106 5.08 -18.05 -2.10
C ALA A 106 5.29 -16.83 -1.20
N ILE A 107 4.21 -16.07 -1.01
CA ILE A 107 4.12 -15.04 0.00
C ILE A 107 3.27 -15.57 1.15
N CYS A 108 3.84 -15.57 2.35
CA CYS A 108 3.22 -16.08 3.56
C CYS A 108 2.71 -14.91 4.40
N TYR A 109 1.40 -14.87 4.65
CA TYR A 109 0.73 -13.84 5.43
C TYR A 109 0.05 -14.45 6.65
N SER A 110 0.33 -13.91 7.84
CA SER A 110 -0.39 -14.22 9.06
C SER A 110 -1.03 -12.95 9.60
N PRO A 111 -2.33 -12.95 9.96
CA PRO A 111 -2.98 -11.79 10.57
C PRO A 111 -2.71 -11.66 12.07
N SER A 112 -2.30 -12.73 12.77
CA SER A 112 -2.05 -12.71 14.22
C SER A 112 -0.99 -13.73 14.64
N PRO A 113 0.24 -13.30 14.98
CA PRO A 113 0.76 -11.94 14.83
C PRO A 113 0.84 -11.52 13.36
N PRO A 114 0.71 -10.20 13.05
CA PRO A 114 0.78 -9.70 11.69
C PRO A 114 2.21 -9.83 11.16
N PHE A 115 2.45 -10.78 10.25
CA PHE A 115 3.70 -10.88 9.53
C PHE A 115 3.49 -11.24 8.07
N LEU A 116 4.42 -10.77 7.24
CA LEU A 116 4.42 -11.00 5.81
C LEU A 116 5.85 -11.35 5.38
N THR A 117 6.01 -12.54 4.80
CA THR A 117 7.31 -13.03 4.33
C THR A 117 7.21 -13.55 2.91
N TYR A 118 8.33 -13.47 2.21
CA TYR A 118 8.51 -14.08 0.89
C TYR A 118 9.39 -15.30 1.05
N GLN A 119 9.02 -16.41 0.42
CA GLN A 119 9.81 -17.63 0.39
C GLN A 119 9.82 -18.20 -1.03
N CYS A 120 11.02 -18.43 -1.56
CA CYS A 120 11.25 -19.23 -2.76
C CYS A 120 12.13 -20.42 -2.35
N PHE A 121 11.92 -21.58 -2.97
CA PHE A 121 12.63 -22.83 -2.60
C PHE A 121 13.98 -23.04 -3.33
N HIS A 122 14.44 -22.07 -4.12
CA HIS A 122 15.69 -22.15 -4.87
C HIS A 122 16.84 -21.37 -4.23
N ASP A 123 18.06 -21.90 -4.32
CA ASP A 123 19.27 -21.29 -3.78
C ASP A 123 19.55 -19.88 -4.32
N SER A 124 19.25 -19.62 -5.59
CA SER A 124 19.43 -18.30 -6.21
C SER A 124 18.54 -17.20 -5.59
N CYS A 125 17.46 -17.60 -4.93
CA CYS A 125 16.56 -16.70 -4.20
C CYS A 125 16.80 -16.69 -2.69
N HIS A 126 17.86 -17.35 -2.22
CA HIS A 126 18.18 -17.42 -0.80
C HIS A 126 18.45 -16.02 -0.23
N GLY A 127 17.81 -15.69 0.90
CA GLY A 127 17.93 -14.38 1.54
C GLY A 127 17.02 -13.29 0.96
N LYS A 128 16.23 -13.58 -0.08
CA LYS A 128 15.24 -12.64 -0.59
C LYS A 128 14.09 -12.46 0.37
N THR A 129 13.84 -11.21 0.76
CA THR A 129 12.80 -10.86 1.73
C THR A 129 11.59 -10.20 1.07
N TRP A 130 10.46 -10.16 1.78
CA TRP A 130 9.28 -9.42 1.34
C TRP A 130 9.59 -7.94 1.03
N LYS A 131 10.56 -7.35 1.75
CA LYS A 131 10.97 -5.95 1.53
C LYS A 131 11.54 -5.70 0.13
N GLU A 132 12.19 -6.71 -0.46
CA GLU A 132 12.70 -6.67 -1.83
C GLU A 132 11.68 -7.15 -2.87
N ALA A 133 10.78 -8.06 -2.46
CA ALA A 133 9.78 -8.65 -3.35
C ALA A 133 8.58 -7.70 -3.58
N ARG A 134 8.34 -6.78 -2.65
CA ARG A 134 7.33 -5.73 -2.83
C ARG A 134 7.80 -4.73 -3.89
N PHE A 135 6.94 -4.48 -4.85
CA PHE A 135 6.95 -3.31 -5.72
C PHE A 135 6.47 -2.10 -4.90
N THR A 136 7.32 -1.08 -4.82
CA THR A 136 7.06 0.21 -4.16
C THR A 136 7.27 1.36 -5.11
#